data_AF-A0A6B0GEH1-F1
#
_entry.id   AF-A0A6B0GEH1-F1
#
_cell.length_a   1.000
_cell.length_b   1.000
_cell.length_c   1.000
_cell.angle_alpha   90.00
_cell.angle_beta   90.00
_cell.angle_gamma   90.00
#
_symmetry.space_group_name_H-M   'P 1'
#
loop_
_entity.id
_entity.type
_entity.pdbx_description
1 polymer ?
#
loop_
_entity_poly.entity_id
_entity_poly.type
_entity_poly.pdbx_seq_one_letter_code
_entity_poly.pdbx_strand_id
1 'polypeptide(L)'
;MAAIPRRLSHDADGPWFLDNGAFRAHVAGETWDADAFSVALDDVTEFADLPEFVVLPDVVGDAVATSDRAGEWVEAVTDRGLTPFGVIQPGRLADQFAQLPRDVEGVLVGGGGGPNATRDWRRSPTATGRRVVAFICDLAGERGLTVHVGRPGPNLAWWVHETAVDSLDTSGVVRNKCWDRLRRVEAASDPEQMALI
;
A
#
# COMPACT_ATOMS: atom_id res chain seq x y z
N MET A 1 -12.43 -18.50 -3.67
CA MET A 1 -11.26 -18.85 -4.51
C MET A 1 -10.10 -18.06 -3.94
N ALA A 2 -9.12 -18.71 -3.29
CA ALA A 2 -8.16 -18.09 -2.37
C ALA A 2 -7.61 -16.73 -2.85
N ALA A 3 -7.55 -15.76 -1.93
CA ALA A 3 -7.17 -14.38 -2.18
C ALA A 3 -5.72 -14.25 -2.69
N ILE A 4 -4.86 -15.17 -2.28
CA ILE A 4 -3.47 -15.32 -2.71
C ILE A 4 -3.33 -16.69 -3.41
N PRO A 5 -2.63 -16.78 -4.56
CA PRO A 5 -2.32 -18.05 -5.19
C PRO A 5 -1.56 -18.97 -4.22
N ARG A 6 -1.84 -20.29 -4.27
CA ARG A 6 -1.13 -21.27 -3.43
C ARG A 6 0.36 -21.43 -3.74
N ARG A 7 0.80 -20.94 -4.89
CA ARG A 7 2.21 -20.74 -5.23
C ARG A 7 2.38 -19.45 -6.01
N LEU A 8 3.34 -18.66 -5.61
CA LEU A 8 3.75 -17.47 -6.37
C LEU A 8 4.82 -17.85 -7.42
N SER A 9 4.91 -17.04 -8.46
CA SER A 9 6.01 -17.07 -9.44
C SER A 9 6.32 -15.62 -9.84
N HIS A 10 7.60 -15.27 -9.93
CA HIS A 10 8.04 -13.94 -10.32
C HIS A 10 9.10 -14.05 -11.42
N ASP A 11 8.75 -13.60 -12.63
CA ASP A 11 9.61 -13.58 -13.82
C ASP A 11 9.76 -12.15 -14.40
N ALA A 12 9.48 -11.12 -13.60
CA ALA A 12 9.48 -9.74 -14.08
C ALA A 12 10.80 -9.04 -13.75
N ASP A 13 11.41 -8.37 -14.73
CA ASP A 13 12.55 -7.49 -14.48
C ASP A 13 12.06 -6.22 -13.76
N GLY A 14 12.51 -6.01 -12.52
CA GLY A 14 12.32 -4.74 -11.79
C GLY A 14 11.76 -4.88 -10.37
N PRO A 15 11.71 -3.76 -9.62
CA PRO A 15 11.25 -3.75 -8.23
C PRO A 15 9.78 -4.15 -8.14
N TRP A 16 9.45 -4.89 -7.09
CA TRP A 16 8.09 -5.37 -6.82
C TRP A 16 7.84 -5.44 -5.32
N PHE A 17 6.59 -5.58 -4.92
CA PHE A 17 6.20 -5.74 -3.51
C PHE A 17 5.13 -6.83 -3.38
N LEU A 18 5.03 -7.43 -2.19
CA LEU A 18 4.02 -8.44 -1.89
C LEU A 18 2.81 -7.79 -1.18
N ASP A 19 1.65 -7.83 -1.82
CA ASP A 19 0.36 -7.46 -1.22
C ASP A 19 -0.18 -8.60 -0.33
N ASN A 20 -0.88 -8.26 0.76
CA ASN A 20 -1.48 -9.20 1.70
C ASN A 20 -2.81 -9.82 1.23
N GLY A 21 -3.43 -9.27 0.17
CA GLY A 21 -4.68 -9.80 -0.38
C GLY A 21 -5.95 -9.57 0.46
N ALA A 22 -5.89 -8.87 1.59
CA ALA A 22 -7.03 -8.57 2.47
C ALA A 22 -8.15 -7.81 1.73
N PHE A 23 -7.77 -6.87 0.85
CA PHE A 23 -8.73 -6.14 0.03
C PHE A 23 -9.56 -7.07 -0.89
N ARG A 24 -8.90 -8.05 -1.51
CA ARG A 24 -9.56 -9.01 -2.40
C ARG A 24 -10.53 -9.90 -1.61
N ALA A 25 -10.10 -10.41 -0.45
CA ALA A 25 -10.95 -11.21 0.42
C ALA A 25 -12.19 -10.42 0.85
N HIS A 26 -12.01 -9.17 1.28
CA HIS A 26 -13.10 -8.25 1.66
C HIS A 26 -14.12 -8.05 0.54
N VAL A 27 -13.67 -7.74 -0.68
CA VAL A 27 -14.58 -7.54 -1.83
C VAL A 27 -15.32 -8.82 -2.21
N ALA A 28 -14.69 -9.97 -2.05
CA ALA A 28 -15.31 -11.27 -2.30
C ALA A 28 -16.27 -11.72 -1.18
N GLY A 29 -16.30 -11.01 -0.04
CA GLY A 29 -17.01 -11.46 1.16
C GLY A 29 -16.41 -12.73 1.77
N GLU A 30 -15.13 -12.99 1.49
CA GLU A 30 -14.38 -14.14 1.99
C GLU A 30 -13.57 -13.75 3.24
N THR A 31 -13.34 -14.71 4.13
CA THR A 31 -12.37 -14.55 5.21
C THR A 31 -10.96 -14.46 4.61
N TRP A 32 -10.14 -13.55 5.12
CA TRP A 32 -8.73 -13.48 4.73
C TRP A 32 -8.00 -14.76 5.14
N ASP A 33 -7.19 -15.29 4.22
CA ASP A 33 -6.54 -16.60 4.33
C ASP A 33 -5.11 -16.43 4.86
N ALA A 34 -4.97 -16.56 6.18
CA ALA A 34 -3.69 -16.46 6.89
C ALA A 34 -2.66 -17.49 6.41
N ASP A 35 -3.10 -18.73 6.18
CA ASP A 35 -2.22 -19.82 5.75
C ASP A 35 -1.69 -19.52 4.34
N ALA A 36 -2.55 -19.02 3.44
CA ALA A 36 -2.11 -18.63 2.10
C ALA A 36 -1.09 -17.47 2.13
N PHE A 37 -1.24 -16.52 3.04
CA PHE A 37 -0.25 -15.46 3.21
C PHE A 37 1.07 -15.99 3.79
N SER A 38 1.01 -16.88 4.79
CA SER A 38 2.21 -17.54 5.32
C SER A 38 2.96 -18.31 4.23
N VAL A 39 2.25 -19.07 3.38
CA VAL A 39 2.85 -19.79 2.25
C VAL A 39 3.47 -18.81 1.26
N ALA A 40 2.82 -17.68 0.99
CA ALA A 40 3.38 -16.64 0.14
C ALA A 40 4.68 -16.05 0.72
N LEU A 41 4.75 -15.82 2.03
CA LEU A 41 5.99 -15.37 2.67
C LEU A 41 7.13 -16.38 2.50
N ASP A 42 6.85 -17.68 2.56
CA ASP A 42 7.86 -18.71 2.31
C ASP A 42 8.27 -18.72 0.83
N ASP A 43 7.30 -18.70 -0.10
CA ASP A 43 7.57 -18.73 -1.54
C ASP A 43 8.47 -17.57 -2.00
N VAL A 44 8.23 -16.35 -1.51
CA VAL A 44 8.99 -15.17 -1.96
C VAL A 44 10.45 -15.18 -1.52
N THR A 45 10.79 -15.95 -0.47
CA THR A 45 12.19 -16.11 -0.04
C THR A 45 13.00 -17.00 -0.98
N GLU A 46 12.33 -17.77 -1.84
CA GLU A 46 12.96 -18.64 -2.83
C GLU A 46 13.15 -17.95 -4.19
N PHE A 47 12.71 -16.69 -4.34
CA PHE A 47 12.87 -15.93 -5.57
C PHE A 47 14.28 -15.35 -5.69
N ALA A 48 14.71 -15.12 -6.94
CA ALA A 48 16.05 -14.56 -7.21
C ALA A 48 16.19 -13.15 -6.63
N ASP A 49 15.13 -12.34 -6.74
CA ASP A 49 15.03 -10.99 -6.19
C ASP A 49 13.89 -10.95 -5.16
N LEU A 50 14.20 -10.45 -3.97
CA LEU A 50 13.22 -10.24 -2.90
C LEU A 50 12.31 -9.05 -3.23
N PRO A 51 11.08 -9.02 -2.67
CA PRO A 51 10.26 -7.83 -2.77
C PRO A 51 10.90 -6.66 -2.01
N GLU A 52 10.75 -5.44 -2.55
CA GLU A 52 11.18 -4.19 -1.87
C GLU A 52 10.49 -4.02 -0.50
N PHE A 53 9.25 -4.51 -0.40
CA PHE A 53 8.54 -4.60 0.87
C PHE A 53 7.38 -5.61 0.80
N VAL A 54 6.90 -5.99 1.97
CA VAL A 54 5.72 -6.83 2.18
C VAL A 54 4.69 -6.04 2.97
N VAL A 55 3.47 -5.96 2.44
CA VAL A 55 2.36 -5.31 3.15
C VAL A 55 1.89 -6.23 4.27
N LEU A 56 1.92 -5.74 5.51
CA LEU A 56 1.41 -6.48 6.67
C LEU A 56 -0.11 -6.67 6.54
N PRO A 57 -0.68 -7.80 7.01
CA PRO A 57 -2.11 -8.06 6.93
C PRO A 57 -2.95 -7.00 7.66
N ASP A 58 -4.05 -6.56 7.03
CA ASP A 58 -4.94 -5.54 7.55
C ASP A 58 -6.40 -5.99 7.65
N VAL A 59 -7.24 -5.13 8.23
CA VAL A 59 -8.69 -5.25 8.21
C VAL A 59 -9.28 -4.03 7.53
N VAL A 60 -9.79 -4.23 6.32
CA VAL A 60 -10.31 -3.14 5.46
C VAL A 60 -11.35 -2.32 6.21
N GLY A 61 -11.04 -1.02 6.42
CA GLY A 61 -11.94 -0.08 7.08
C GLY A 61 -11.95 -0.14 8.62
N ASP A 62 -11.13 -0.98 9.24
CA ASP A 62 -10.99 -1.07 10.70
C ASP A 62 -9.55 -0.79 11.13
N ALA A 63 -9.33 0.44 11.62
CA ALA A 63 -8.01 0.92 12.06
C ALA A 63 -7.45 0.13 13.25
N VAL A 64 -8.30 -0.25 14.22
CA VAL A 64 -7.83 -0.92 15.44
C VAL A 64 -7.45 -2.35 15.10
N ALA A 65 -8.35 -3.08 14.42
CA ALA A 65 -8.08 -4.45 14.04
C ALA A 65 -6.92 -4.57 13.03
N THR A 66 -6.65 -3.52 12.25
CA THR A 66 -5.45 -3.43 11.40
C THR A 66 -4.18 -3.31 12.22
N SER A 67 -4.13 -2.41 13.22
CA SER A 67 -2.95 -2.29 14.10
C SER A 67 -2.66 -3.59 14.84
N ASP A 68 -3.69 -4.22 15.41
CA ASP A 68 -3.54 -5.47 16.17
C ASP A 68 -2.99 -6.57 15.28
N ARG A 69 -3.57 -6.75 14.08
CA ARG A 69 -3.12 -7.75 13.12
C ARG A 69 -1.72 -7.48 12.57
N ALA A 70 -1.35 -6.22 12.34
CA ALA A 70 0.02 -5.88 11.94
C ALA A 70 1.04 -6.32 13.01
N GLY A 71 0.70 -6.15 14.30
CA GLY A 71 1.52 -6.61 15.42
C GLY A 71 1.70 -8.13 15.48
N GLU A 72 0.68 -8.89 15.10
CA GLU A 72 0.74 -10.37 15.06
C GLU A 72 1.66 -10.92 13.95
N TRP A 73 1.89 -10.14 12.89
CA TRP A 73 2.56 -10.62 11.67
C TRP A 73 3.91 -10.01 11.39
N VAL A 74 4.29 -8.92 12.08
CA VAL A 74 5.56 -8.24 11.83
C VAL A 74 6.76 -9.18 11.99
N GLU A 75 6.79 -9.99 13.06
CA GLU A 75 7.87 -10.94 13.32
C GLU A 75 7.95 -12.02 12.23
N ALA A 76 6.80 -12.50 11.73
CA ALA A 76 6.78 -13.48 10.65
C ALA A 76 7.40 -12.95 9.35
N VAL A 77 7.32 -11.63 9.11
CA VAL A 77 7.94 -10.99 7.95
C VAL A 77 9.44 -10.75 8.21
N THR A 78 9.80 -10.18 9.37
CA THR A 78 11.18 -9.83 9.68
C THR A 78 12.06 -11.07 9.89
N ASP A 79 11.55 -12.15 10.47
CA ASP A 79 12.29 -13.43 10.64
C ASP A 79 12.69 -14.06 9.31
N ARG A 80 11.99 -13.72 8.23
CA ARG A 80 12.30 -14.14 6.85
C ARG A 80 13.24 -13.18 6.12
N GLY A 81 13.73 -12.14 6.79
CA GLY A 81 14.57 -11.10 6.20
C GLY A 81 13.83 -10.21 5.20
N LEU A 82 12.50 -10.14 5.29
CA LEU A 82 11.66 -9.30 4.43
C LEU A 82 11.35 -7.97 5.12
N THR A 83 11.12 -6.92 4.33
CA THR A 83 10.86 -5.56 4.83
C THR A 83 9.36 -5.33 5.06
N PRO A 84 8.86 -5.15 6.30
CA PRO A 84 7.44 -5.02 6.59
C PRO A 84 6.92 -3.59 6.42
N PHE A 85 5.80 -3.44 5.72
CA PHE A 85 5.03 -2.20 5.62
C PHE A 85 3.68 -2.31 6.34
N GLY A 86 3.42 -1.44 7.30
CA GLY A 86 2.13 -1.37 7.99
C GLY A 86 1.05 -0.73 7.13
N VAL A 87 -0.24 -1.05 7.36
CA VAL A 87 -1.35 -0.42 6.63
C VAL A 87 -2.03 0.64 7.48
N ILE A 88 -2.25 1.83 6.92
CA ILE A 88 -3.00 2.91 7.57
C ILE A 88 -4.44 2.94 7.02
N GLN A 89 -5.42 2.60 7.84
CA GLN A 89 -6.83 2.58 7.48
C GLN A 89 -7.57 3.88 7.84
N PRO A 90 -8.79 4.10 7.28
CA PRO A 90 -9.63 5.22 7.67
C PRO A 90 -9.97 5.35 9.14
N GLY A 91 -9.67 6.52 9.73
CA GLY A 91 -9.90 6.84 11.14
C GLY A 91 -8.60 7.01 11.92
N ARG A 92 -8.72 7.24 13.24
CA ARG A 92 -7.67 7.24 14.30
C ARG A 92 -6.20 7.24 13.83
N LEU A 93 -5.77 8.24 13.05
CA LEU A 93 -4.46 8.20 12.36
C LEU A 93 -3.29 8.23 13.34
N ALA A 94 -3.30 9.17 14.29
CA ALA A 94 -2.25 9.29 15.29
C ALA A 94 -2.11 8.01 16.13
N ASP A 95 -3.24 7.39 16.50
CA ASP A 95 -3.23 6.15 17.27
C ASP A 95 -2.66 4.98 16.46
N GLN A 96 -3.01 4.87 15.17
CA GLN A 96 -2.42 3.85 14.28
C GLN A 96 -0.89 4.02 14.21
N PHE A 97 -0.40 5.24 14.02
CA PHE A 97 1.04 5.51 14.02
C PHE A 97 1.71 5.23 15.37
N ALA A 98 1.03 5.46 16.49
CA ALA A 98 1.55 5.11 17.81
C ALA A 98 1.59 3.59 18.07
N GLN A 99 0.70 2.84 17.42
CA GLN A 99 0.56 1.39 17.58
C GLN A 99 1.33 0.57 16.54
N LEU A 100 1.76 1.19 15.43
CA LEU A 100 2.57 0.53 14.41
C LEU A 100 3.80 -0.11 15.06
N PRO A 101 4.09 -1.40 14.74
CA PRO A 101 5.29 -2.07 15.24
C PRO A 101 6.56 -1.27 14.95
N ARG A 102 7.58 -1.48 15.79
CA ARG A 102 8.85 -0.74 15.67
C ARG A 102 9.64 -1.13 14.44
N ASP A 103 9.52 -2.38 14.02
CA ASP A 103 10.30 -2.94 12.90
C ASP A 103 9.66 -2.66 11.53
N VAL A 104 8.53 -1.95 11.50
CA VAL A 104 7.95 -1.45 10.26
C VAL A 104 8.85 -0.38 9.66
N GLU A 105 9.19 -0.51 8.38
CA GLU A 105 10.05 0.42 7.63
C GLU A 105 9.26 1.40 6.73
N GLY A 106 7.96 1.14 6.55
CA GLY A 106 7.10 2.00 5.78
C GLY A 106 5.62 1.76 6.02
N VAL A 107 4.80 2.63 5.44
CA VAL A 107 3.34 2.55 5.53
C VAL A 107 2.72 2.51 4.14
N LEU A 108 1.78 1.59 3.97
CA LEU A 108 0.82 1.63 2.88
C LEU A 108 -0.39 2.43 3.33
N VAL A 109 -0.68 3.52 2.61
CA VAL A 109 -1.92 4.27 2.81
C VAL A 109 -3.07 3.42 2.32
N GLY A 110 -3.82 2.87 3.27
CA GLY A 110 -5.04 2.07 3.11
C GLY A 110 -6.28 2.92 2.82
N GLY A 111 -7.42 2.25 2.65
CA GLY A 111 -8.70 2.89 2.40
C GLY A 111 -9.84 1.89 2.53
N GLY A 112 -11.01 2.35 2.96
CA GLY A 112 -12.15 1.48 3.32
C GLY A 112 -12.92 0.88 2.15
N GLY A 113 -12.27 0.66 1.01
CA GLY A 113 -12.81 0.58 -0.35
C GLY A 113 -13.74 -0.58 -0.73
N GLY A 114 -14.81 -0.87 0.01
CA GLY A 114 -15.93 -1.68 -0.49
C GLY A 114 -16.86 -0.88 -1.44
N PRO A 115 -17.83 -1.53 -2.11
CA PRO A 115 -18.82 -0.87 -2.98
C PRO A 115 -19.64 0.24 -2.29
N ASN A 116 -19.59 0.33 -0.96
CA ASN A 116 -20.27 1.34 -0.14
C ASN A 116 -19.29 2.27 0.62
N ALA A 117 -18.02 2.33 0.21
CA ALA A 117 -17.00 3.11 0.91
C ALA A 117 -17.19 4.63 0.72
N THR A 118 -17.79 5.28 1.70
CA THR A 118 -17.87 6.76 1.78
C THR A 118 -16.58 7.41 2.30
N ARG A 119 -15.58 6.60 2.68
CA ARG A 119 -14.32 7.05 3.34
C ARG A 119 -13.05 6.69 2.56
N ASP A 120 -13.13 6.55 1.24
CA ASP A 120 -11.93 6.34 0.42
C ASP A 120 -11.28 7.68 0.05
N TRP A 121 -10.50 8.22 0.99
CA TRP A 121 -9.78 9.49 0.85
C TRP A 121 -8.68 9.46 -0.22
N ARG A 122 -8.26 8.26 -0.65
CA ARG A 122 -7.24 8.09 -1.70
C ARG A 122 -7.81 8.35 -3.10
N ARG A 123 -9.09 8.06 -3.31
CA ARG A 123 -9.74 8.17 -4.64
C ARG A 123 -10.41 9.51 -4.89
N SER A 124 -10.57 10.33 -3.86
CA SER A 124 -11.22 11.64 -3.95
C SER A 124 -10.19 12.75 -3.74
N PRO A 125 -9.83 13.53 -4.79
CA PRO A 125 -8.86 14.63 -4.68
C PRO A 125 -9.46 15.86 -3.98
N THR A 126 -10.44 15.66 -3.11
CA THR A 126 -10.99 16.73 -2.28
C THR A 126 -9.90 17.24 -1.34
N ALA A 127 -10.00 18.50 -0.93
CA ALA A 127 -9.08 19.08 0.04
C ALA A 127 -8.89 18.19 1.29
N THR A 128 -9.93 17.44 1.68
CA THR A 128 -9.89 16.47 2.77
C THR A 128 -8.96 15.29 2.49
N GLY A 129 -9.08 14.64 1.32
CA GLY A 129 -8.21 13.52 0.97
C GLY A 129 -6.74 13.91 0.91
N ARG A 130 -6.46 15.11 0.37
CA ARG A 130 -5.11 15.68 0.34
C ARG A 130 -4.53 15.91 1.73
N ARG A 131 -5.29 16.57 2.60
CA ARG A 131 -4.88 16.85 3.98
C ARG A 131 -4.61 15.58 4.77
N VAL A 132 -5.42 14.55 4.57
CA VAL A 132 -5.23 13.26 5.27
C VAL A 132 -3.91 12.62 4.88
N VAL A 133 -3.60 12.52 3.59
CA VAL A 133 -2.36 11.86 3.17
C VAL A 133 -1.13 12.72 3.46
N ALA A 134 -1.22 14.05 3.32
CA ALA A 134 -0.15 14.94 3.78
C ALA A 134 0.14 14.72 5.27
N PHE A 135 -0.90 14.63 6.10
CA PHE A 135 -0.75 14.33 7.53
C PHE A 135 -0.15 12.93 7.79
N ILE A 136 -0.48 11.94 6.97
CA ILE A 136 0.17 10.62 7.02
C ILE A 136 1.66 10.73 6.67
N CYS A 137 2.02 11.53 5.65
CA CYS A 137 3.41 11.76 5.27
C CYS A 137 4.18 12.47 6.39
N ASP A 138 3.59 13.46 7.05
CA ASP A 138 4.21 14.15 8.19
C ASP A 138 4.50 13.17 9.33
N LEU A 139 3.51 12.35 9.72
CA LEU A 139 3.68 11.33 10.77
C LEU A 139 4.69 10.23 10.39
N ALA A 140 4.73 9.85 9.11
CA ALA A 140 5.70 8.90 8.60
C ALA A 140 7.11 9.50 8.63
N GLY A 141 7.27 10.74 8.20
CA GLY A 141 8.54 11.48 8.23
C GLY A 141 9.10 11.65 9.65
N GLU A 142 8.25 11.93 10.64
CA GLU A 142 8.65 11.97 12.06
C GLU A 142 9.24 10.65 12.57
N ARG A 143 8.85 9.53 11.94
CA ARG A 143 9.34 8.17 12.25
C ARG A 143 10.40 7.65 11.26
N GLY A 144 10.76 8.42 10.22
CA GLY A 144 11.65 7.97 9.16
C GLY A 144 11.06 6.83 8.30
N LEU A 145 9.74 6.74 8.18
CA LEU A 145 9.05 5.70 7.43
C LEU A 145 8.79 6.13 5.98
N THR A 146 8.91 5.17 5.07
CA THR A 146 8.53 5.34 3.65
C THR A 146 7.01 5.31 3.51
N VAL A 147 6.44 6.05 2.56
CA VAL A 147 5.00 6.11 2.28
C VAL A 147 4.69 5.56 0.89
N HIS A 148 3.90 4.48 0.85
CA HIS A 148 3.33 3.93 -0.37
C HIS A 148 1.82 4.23 -0.44
N VAL A 149 1.31 4.79 -1.53
CA VAL A 149 -0.15 5.00 -1.69
C VAL A 149 -0.75 3.97 -2.63
N GLY A 150 -1.56 3.09 -2.04
CA GLY A 150 -2.25 2.06 -2.80
C GLY A 150 -3.53 2.55 -3.47
N ARG A 151 -3.75 2.18 -4.74
CA ARG A 151 -4.97 2.53 -5.52
C ARG A 151 -5.38 4.03 -5.42
N PRO A 152 -4.49 4.97 -5.81
CA PRO A 152 -4.66 6.44 -5.70
C PRO A 152 -5.79 7.05 -6.55
N GLY A 153 -6.60 6.23 -7.23
CA GLY A 153 -7.67 6.68 -8.10
C GLY A 153 -7.15 7.35 -9.39
N PRO A 154 -7.92 8.27 -9.99
CA PRO A 154 -7.59 8.85 -11.29
C PRO A 154 -6.50 9.93 -11.27
N ASN A 155 -6.10 10.43 -10.10
CA ASN A 155 -5.22 11.60 -9.96
C ASN A 155 -3.77 11.22 -9.63
N LEU A 156 -3.21 10.26 -10.36
CA LEU A 156 -1.86 9.72 -10.13
C LEU A 156 -0.79 10.82 -10.06
N ALA A 157 -0.74 11.71 -11.05
CA ALA A 157 0.28 12.77 -11.13
C ALA A 157 0.22 13.75 -9.95
N TRP A 158 -0.95 13.95 -9.34
CA TRP A 158 -1.07 14.82 -8.18
C TRP A 158 -0.34 14.23 -6.97
N TRP A 159 -0.46 12.92 -6.72
CA TRP A 159 0.26 12.25 -5.63
C TRP A 159 1.78 12.37 -5.80
N VAL A 160 2.26 12.27 -7.03
CA VAL A 160 3.69 12.41 -7.34
C VAL A 160 4.21 13.82 -7.09
N HIS A 161 3.41 14.86 -7.36
CA HIS A 161 3.89 16.24 -7.31
C HIS A 161 3.68 16.95 -5.98
N GLU A 162 2.60 16.63 -5.28
CA GLU A 162 2.05 17.51 -4.25
C GLU A 162 2.08 16.87 -2.86
N THR A 163 2.64 15.68 -2.77
CA THR A 163 2.80 14.96 -1.51
C THR A 163 4.20 14.35 -1.43
N ALA A 164 4.69 14.15 -0.22
CA ALA A 164 5.95 13.44 0.04
C ALA A 164 5.75 11.92 0.01
N VAL A 165 4.97 11.41 -0.96
CA VAL A 165 4.75 9.99 -1.15
C VAL A 165 5.91 9.41 -1.96
N ASP A 166 6.46 8.30 -1.52
CA ASP A 166 7.64 7.68 -2.14
C ASP A 166 7.27 6.74 -3.29
N SER A 167 6.10 6.09 -3.22
CA SER A 167 5.66 5.15 -4.26
C SER A 167 4.15 4.98 -4.36
N LEU A 168 3.68 4.48 -5.51
CA LEU A 168 2.27 4.36 -5.89
C LEU A 168 2.03 3.07 -6.66
N ASP A 169 0.92 2.37 -6.41
CA ASP A 169 0.46 1.26 -7.25
C ASP A 169 -0.93 1.52 -7.86
N THR A 170 -1.17 1.02 -9.06
CA THR A 170 -2.53 0.99 -9.62
C THR A 170 -2.71 -0.08 -10.69
N SER A 171 -3.70 -0.95 -10.50
CA SER A 171 -4.24 -1.78 -11.59
C SER A 171 -5.23 -1.00 -12.47
N GLY A 172 -5.64 0.21 -12.07
CA GLY A 172 -6.69 0.99 -12.72
C GLY A 172 -6.31 1.47 -14.12
N VAL A 173 -5.04 1.77 -14.38
CA VAL A 173 -4.56 2.16 -15.71
C VAL A 173 -4.70 1.01 -16.70
N VAL A 174 -4.20 -0.17 -16.34
CA VAL A 174 -4.24 -1.37 -17.19
C VAL A 174 -5.68 -1.85 -17.40
N ARG A 175 -6.46 -2.00 -16.32
CA ARG A 175 -7.85 -2.50 -16.38
C ARG A 175 -8.75 -1.63 -17.26
N ASN A 176 -8.55 -0.31 -17.25
CA ASN A 176 -9.37 0.64 -18.00
C ASN A 176 -8.71 1.16 -19.28
N LYS A 177 -7.50 0.67 -19.61
CA LYS A 177 -6.69 1.14 -20.76
C LYS A 177 -6.46 2.66 -20.77
N CYS A 178 -6.33 3.28 -19.60
CA CYS A 178 -6.15 4.74 -19.45
C CYS A 178 -4.66 5.14 -19.42
N TRP A 179 -3.93 4.80 -20.48
CA TRP A 179 -2.47 5.05 -20.59
C TRP A 179 -2.09 6.53 -20.62
N ASP A 180 -3.04 7.40 -20.96
CA ASP A 180 -2.87 8.85 -20.85
C ASP A 180 -2.56 9.32 -19.43
N ARG A 181 -3.04 8.62 -18.41
CA ARG A 181 -2.74 8.95 -17.00
C ARG A 181 -1.29 8.64 -16.65
N LEU A 182 -0.73 7.55 -17.15
CA LEU A 182 0.68 7.20 -16.93
C LEU A 182 1.59 8.22 -17.60
N ARG A 183 1.28 8.61 -18.85
CA ARG A 183 2.01 9.66 -19.56
C ARG A 183 2.03 11.01 -18.83
N ARG A 184 0.95 11.35 -18.12
CA ARG A 184 0.94 12.56 -17.27
C ARG A 184 1.84 12.44 -16.05
N VAL A 185 1.99 11.24 -15.49
CA VAL A 185 2.95 10.97 -14.41
C VAL A 185 4.38 11.03 -14.94
N GLU A 186 4.64 10.46 -16.12
CA GLU A 186 5.96 10.50 -16.74
C GLU A 186 6.39 11.94 -17.05
N ALA A 187 5.51 12.73 -17.68
CA ALA A 187 5.78 14.15 -17.94
C ALA A 187 5.97 14.97 -16.65
N ALA A 188 5.26 14.59 -15.59
CA ALA A 188 5.36 15.17 -14.26
C ALA A 188 6.70 14.87 -13.58
N SER A 189 7.28 13.70 -13.84
CA SER A 189 8.50 13.23 -13.20
C SER A 189 9.78 13.56 -13.99
N ASP A 190 9.67 14.21 -15.15
CA ASP A 190 10.81 14.56 -16.00
C ASP A 190 11.59 15.78 -15.44
N PRO A 191 12.87 15.61 -15.05
CA PRO A 191 13.71 16.70 -14.54
C PRO A 191 13.89 17.86 -15.53
N GLU A 192 13.85 17.61 -16.85
CA GLU A 192 14.01 18.69 -17.85
C GLU A 192 12.79 19.61 -17.91
N GLN A 193 11.59 19.12 -17.57
CA GLN A 193 10.39 19.96 -17.47
C GLN A 193 10.27 20.67 -16.11
N MET A 194 10.88 20.15 -15.05
CA MET A 194 10.93 20.80 -13.73
C MET A 194 11.83 22.03 -13.69
N ALA A 195 12.79 22.16 -14.61
CA ALA A 195 13.69 23.32 -14.70
C ALA A 195 13.10 24.53 -15.47
N LEU A 196 11.88 24.42 -16.01
CA LEU A 196 11.23 25.42 -16.85
C LEU A 196 10.02 26.13 -16.18
N ILE A 197 9.78 25.87 -14.89
CA ILE A 197 8.76 26.53 -14.05
C ILE A 197 9.48 27.34 -12.97
#